data_AF-A0A957HPW2-F1
#
_entry.id   AF-A0A957HPW2-F1
#
_cell.length_a   1.000
_cell.length_b   1.000
_cell.length_c   1.000
_cell.angle_alpha   90.00
_cell.angle_beta   90.00
_cell.angle_gamma   90.00
#
_symmetry.space_group_name_H-M   'P 1'
#
loop_
_entity.id
_entity.type
_entity.pdbx_description
1 polymer ?
#
loop_
_entity_poly.entity_id
_entity_poly.type
_entity_poly.pdbx_seq_one_letter_code
_entity_poly.pdbx_strand_id
1 'polypeptide(L)' 'TAVTVSSFVCQDWWASNNAHYLNGRAYVLLGLTYAKGSDEYMGLWNIFTYRWLREVSPDYYEIGQCP' A
#
# COMPACT_ATOMS: atom_id res chain seq x y z
N THR A 1 4.93 -32.76 4.96
CA THR A 1 5.29 -31.45 4.41
C THR A 1 4.55 -30.40 5.22
N ALA A 2 5.25 -29.61 6.03
CA ALA A 2 4.62 -28.57 6.84
C ALA A 2 4.23 -27.41 5.90
N VAL A 3 2.93 -27.17 5.73
CA VAL A 3 2.44 -25.95 5.10
C VAL A 3 2.61 -24.85 6.13
N THR A 4 3.64 -24.03 5.98
CA THR A 4 3.70 -22.73 6.64
C THR A 4 2.56 -21.89 6.08
N VAL A 5 1.38 -21.97 6.70
CA VAL A 5 0.41 -20.89 6.66
C VAL A 5 1.10 -19.71 7.33
N SER A 6 1.77 -18.89 6.52
CA SER A 6 2.13 -17.55 6.91
C SER A 6 0.85 -16.92 7.45
N SER A 7 0.77 -16.75 8.76
CA SER A 7 -0.26 -15.92 9.37
C SER A 7 0.05 -14.50 8.96
N PHE A 8 -0.33 -14.15 7.74
CA PHE A 8 -0.24 -12.79 7.26
C PHE A 8 -1.15 -11.96 8.16
N VAL A 9 -0.53 -11.20 9.06
CA VAL A 9 -1.24 -10.24 9.89
C VAL A 9 -1.45 -9.02 9.00
N CYS A 10 -2.70 -8.62 8.82
CA CYS A 10 -3.01 -7.38 8.13
C CYS A 10 -2.21 -6.24 8.77
N GLN A 11 -1.42 -5.53 7.98
CA GLN A 11 -0.65 -4.37 8.42
C GLN A 11 -1.17 -3.14 7.69
N ASP A 12 -1.37 -2.04 8.40
CA ASP A 12 -1.76 -0.77 7.81
C ASP A 12 -0.75 0.35 8.10
N TRP A 13 -0.65 1.29 7.16
CA TRP A 13 0.23 2.45 7.27
C TRP A 13 -0.49 3.73 6.89
N TRP A 14 -0.41 4.71 7.78
CA TRP A 14 -0.75 6.09 7.49
C TRP A 14 0.49 6.86 7.07
N ALA A 15 0.59 7.18 5.79
CA ALA A 15 1.72 7.95 5.26
C ALA A 15 1.30 8.78 4.04
N SER A 16 2.18 9.68 3.62
CA SER A 16 2.00 10.44 2.38
C SER A 16 2.22 9.55 1.16
N ASN A 17 1.64 9.91 0.01
CA ASN A 17 1.79 9.19 -1.25
C ASN A 17 3.27 9.02 -1.64
N ASN A 18 4.10 10.04 -1.40
CA ASN A 18 5.55 9.93 -1.58
C ASN A 18 6.20 8.91 -0.63
N ALA A 19 5.81 8.89 0.65
CA ALA A 19 6.34 7.93 1.60
C ALA A 19 5.94 6.49 1.24
N HIS A 20 4.72 6.26 0.77
CA HIS A 20 4.30 4.94 0.29
C HIS A 20 5.11 4.45 -0.91
N TYR A 21 5.43 5.35 -1.85
CA TYR A 21 6.33 5.05 -2.96
C TYR A 21 7.74 4.66 -2.49
N LEU A 22 8.33 5.46 -1.59
CA LEU A 22 9.68 5.19 -1.06
C LEU A 22 9.78 3.87 -0.29
N ASN A 23 8.68 3.45 0.35
CA ASN A 23 8.61 2.18 1.09
C ASN A 23 8.17 1.00 0.21
N GLY A 24 7.99 1.18 -1.10
CA GLY A 24 7.59 0.10 -2.01
C GLY A 24 6.14 -0.37 -1.85
N ARG A 25 5.29 0.40 -1.16
CA ARG A 25 3.86 0.11 -0.96
C ARG A 25 2.97 0.66 -2.09
N ALA A 26 3.49 1.62 -2.85
CA ALA A 26 2.81 2.26 -3.97
C ALA A 26 3.77 2.49 -5.13
N TYR A 27 3.24 2.71 -6.33
CA TYR A 27 4.01 3.12 -7.50
C TYR A 27 3.46 4.41 -8.09
N VAL A 28 4.28 5.09 -8.89
CA VAL A 28 3.93 6.37 -9.52
C VAL A 28 3.88 6.20 -11.03
N LEU A 29 2.80 6.66 -11.64
CA LEU A 29 2.61 6.67 -13.08
C LEU A 29 2.03 8.03 -13.49
N LEU A 30 2.70 8.74 -14.41
CA LEU A 30 2.27 10.06 -14.91
C LEU A 30 1.98 11.09 -13.80
N GLY A 31 2.71 11.04 -12.68
CA GLY A 31 2.51 11.95 -11.53
C GLY A 31 1.37 11.56 -10.58
N LEU A 32 0.71 10.43 -10.84
CA LEU A 32 -0.34 9.86 -10.00
C LEU A 32 0.24 8.67 -9.21
N THR A 33 -0.25 8.47 -7.99
CA THR A 33 0.14 7.37 -7.11
C THR A 33 -0.93 6.29 -7.10
N TYR A 34 -0.49 5.05 -7.22
CA TYR A 34 -1.33 3.86 -7.22
C TYR A 34 -0.82 2.85 -6.19
N ALA A 35 -1.74 2.18 -5.50
CA ALA A 35 -1.40 1.12 -4.57
C ALA A 35 -0.78 -0.07 -5.32
N LYS A 36 0.32 -0.62 -4.80
CA LYS A 36 1.00 -1.76 -5.43
C LYS A 36 0.17 -3.02 -5.22
N GLY A 37 -0.19 -3.71 -6.30
CA GLY A 37 -0.99 -4.94 -6.27
C GLY A 37 -2.47 -4.73 -6.60
N SER A 38 -3.14 -3.77 -5.95
CA SER A 38 -4.56 -3.47 -6.22
C SER A 38 -4.80 -2.44 -7.32
N ASP A 39 -3.77 -1.69 -7.72
CA ASP A 39 -3.85 -0.59 -8.70
C ASP A 39 -4.87 0.51 -8.34
N GLU A 40 -5.23 0.61 -7.06
CA GLU A 40 -6.15 1.62 -6.59
C GLU A 40 -5.52 3.01 -6.63
N TYR A 41 -6.26 3.97 -7.18
CA TYR A 41 -5.82 5.35 -7.30
C TYR A 41 -5.76 6.05 -5.92
N MET A 42 -4.56 6.46 -5.52
CA MET A 42 -4.30 7.09 -4.22
C MET A 42 -4.29 8.63 -4.28
N GLY A 43 -4.22 9.21 -5.48
CA GLY A 43 -4.11 10.66 -5.67
C GLY A 43 -2.83 11.09 -6.38
N LEU A 44 -2.51 12.38 -6.28
CA LEU A 44 -1.28 12.95 -6.80
C LEU A 44 -0.06 12.48 -6.00
N TRP A 45 1.09 12.30 -6.67
CA TRP A 45 2.36 11.99 -6.01
C TRP A 45 2.94 13.25 -5.35
N ASN A 46 2.68 13.41 -4.06
CA ASN A 46 3.20 14.52 -3.26
C ASN A 46 3.31 14.13 -1.77
N ILE A 47 3.84 15.04 -0.96
CA ILE A 47 3.98 14.87 0.50
C ILE A 47 2.77 15.37 1.30
N PHE A 48 1.81 16.05 0.67
CA PHE A 48 0.64 16.64 1.32
C PHE A 48 -0.59 15.73 1.29
N THR A 49 -0.60 14.72 0.40
CA THR A 49 -1.68 13.77 0.22
C THR A 49 -1.36 12.52 1.02
N TYR A 50 -2.18 12.26 2.03
CA TYR A 50 -2.06 11.11 2.91
C TYR A 50 -3.17 10.11 2.64
N ARG A 51 -2.80 8.83 2.69
CA ARG A 51 -3.71 7.70 2.51
C ARG A 51 -3.33 6.58 3.46
N TRP A 52 -4.36 5.86 3.91
CA TRP A 52 -4.21 4.58 4.57
C TRP A 52 -4.01 3.52 3.49
N LEU A 53 -2.94 2.73 3.63
CA LEU A 53 -2.73 1.51 2.88
C LEU A 53 -2.71 0.36 3.86
N ARG A 54 -3.44 -0.71 3.56
CA ARG A 54 -3.33 -2.00 4.22
C ARG A 54 -2.70 -3.02 3.29
N GLU A 55 -1.77 -3.81 3.79
CA GLU A 55 -1.32 -5.01 3.10
C GLU A 55 -2.31 -6.13 3.43
N VAL A 56 -2.82 -6.80 2.39
CA VAL A 56 -3.77 -7.94 2.52
C VAL A 56 -3.10 -9.28 2.18
N SER A 57 -1.98 -9.24 1.46
CA SER A 57 -1.08 -10.35 1.22
C SER A 57 0.32 -9.81 0.87
N PRO A 58 1.39 -10.62 0.93
CA PRO A 58 2.74 -10.15 0.62
C PRO A 58 2.79 -9.38 -0.71
N ASP A 59 3.30 -8.13 -0.67
CA ASP A 59 3.39 -7.22 -1.83
C ASP A 59 2.04 -6.76 -2.44
N TYR A 60 0.92 -6.99 -1.77
CA TYR A 60 -0.41 -6.57 -2.22
C TYR A 60 -1.04 -5.59 -1.21
N TYR A 61 -1.16 -4.34 -1.63
CA TYR A 61 -1.65 -3.23 -0.84
C TYR A 61 -2.99 -2.71 -1.38
N GLU A 62 -3.92 -2.41 -0.49
CA GLU A 62 -5.23 -1.82 -0.76
C GLU A 62 -5.42 -0.55 0.06
N ILE A 63 -6.21 0.38 -0.43
CA ILE A 63 -6.59 1.58 0.33
C ILE A 63 -7.51 1.18 1.47
N GLY A 64 -7.09 1.45 2.69
CA GLY A 64 -7.89 1.16 3.88
C GLY A 64 -7.05 0.81 5.09
N GLN A 65 -7.77 0.38 6.13
CA GLN A 65 -7.20 -0.01 7.41
C GLN A 65 -7.53 -1.48 7.68
N CYS A 66 -6.74 -2.08 8.55
CA CYS A 66 -7.05 -3.38 9.10
C CYS A 66 -8.19 -3.25 10.14
N PRO A 67 -9.08 -4.26 10.25
CA PRO A 67 -10.17 -4.26 11.23
C PRO A 67 -9.68 -4.34 12.69
#